data_AF-A0A6M3MEB9-F1
#
_entry.id   AF-A0A6M3MEB9-F1
#
_cell.length_a   1.000
_cell.length_b   1.000
_cell.length_c   1.000
_cell.angle_alpha   90.00
_cell.angle_beta   90.00
_cell.angle_gamma   90.00
#
_symmetry.space_group_name_H-M   'P 1'
#
loop_
_entity.id
_entity.type
_entity.pdbx_description
1 polymer ?
#
loop_
_entity_poly.entity_id
_entity_poly.type
_entity_poly.pdbx_seq_one_letter_code
_entity_poly.pdbx_strand_id
1 'polypeptide(L)'
;MPYRSVAELPPAVKDLPTHAKEIYMAAFNAAFEQYKDRGEQREALAHGTAWAAVKTKYKKNDDGNWVAKEAKVDEIKDKHAEILQEYGRRNAVKDAARIHKIIELLQELLDTDEETRDAEKVKKVVKEADACLLLVKEQAVVKTEDGAKYPIEAFVYAPDSEKPSDWKLRIWEDLTKKVTKKQLTAAAQYLTPGGYKGQRVDIPKEGLAMVKRKLRTAFRKLEVADEDIPKWVQEAETRTVLSDYVSLSEATVTGKGIATVVVIKPGLNSSGERYYPPEVLARDFSLFEGVKMYADHPTSEEEKERPERSIKDWVATLKNVHVDKTGQIIGEAVVVEPWMQAKLAALRDKNMLQEMGISINAVGTASKGEIEGAKTNVIERIVRVRSVDFVTEPGAGGEVRMYEAEDADLISLETLKERRPDLVKAIEVEVKAGIIKEVKKTMELEEKVKELETGIETLTKERDELKAKISEAEKATRIAEAKSVIDEAISKSELPEAAKKRLAEKFAGAESAEGIVEAVKAESDYVAALRESGKVTGMGGSKPDPEADHKALVEAFKRTGMSDKEAEIAAAGR
;
A
#
# COMPACT_ATOMS: atom_id res chain seq x y z
N MET A 1 27.05 -8.58 -54.80
CA MET A 1 26.95 -7.09 -54.81
C MET A 1 25.99 -6.64 -53.71
N PRO A 2 26.11 -5.44 -53.12
CA PRO A 2 25.07 -4.92 -52.23
C PRO A 2 23.78 -4.60 -53.01
N TYR A 3 22.63 -4.80 -52.37
CA TYR A 3 21.29 -4.54 -52.92
C TYR A 3 20.84 -3.11 -52.63
N ARG A 4 20.20 -2.46 -53.60
CA ARG A 4 19.68 -1.07 -53.46
C ARG A 4 18.21 -1.02 -53.09
N SER A 5 17.45 -2.09 -53.35
CA SER A 5 16.04 -2.19 -52.98
C SER A 5 15.63 -3.64 -52.71
N VAL A 6 14.52 -3.82 -51.98
CA VAL A 6 13.97 -5.16 -51.69
C VAL A 6 13.50 -5.92 -52.95
N ALA A 7 13.33 -5.23 -54.09
CA ALA A 7 12.98 -5.86 -55.37
C ALA A 7 14.16 -6.58 -56.04
N GLU A 8 15.40 -6.17 -55.73
CA GLU A 8 16.65 -6.75 -56.24
C GLU A 8 17.09 -8.01 -55.49
N LEU A 9 16.38 -8.38 -54.42
CA LEU A 9 16.72 -9.53 -53.58
C LEU A 9 16.58 -10.87 -54.33
N PRO A 10 17.39 -11.90 -53.97
CA PRO A 10 17.35 -13.21 -54.62
C PRO A 10 15.96 -13.86 -54.57
N PRO A 11 15.60 -14.73 -55.53
CA PRO A 11 14.29 -15.40 -55.57
C PRO A 11 13.88 -16.07 -54.24
N ALA A 12 14.81 -16.76 -53.57
CA ALA A 12 14.58 -17.43 -52.28
C ALA A 12 14.24 -16.49 -51.09
N VAL A 13 14.31 -15.17 -51.31
CA VAL A 13 14.03 -14.11 -50.32
C VAL A 13 12.73 -13.36 -50.70
N LYS A 14 12.18 -13.58 -51.90
CA LYS A 14 10.97 -12.89 -52.39
C LYS A 14 9.69 -13.32 -51.69
N ASP A 15 9.66 -14.50 -51.08
CA ASP A 15 8.51 -15.03 -50.35
C ASP A 15 8.53 -14.66 -48.84
N LEU A 16 9.48 -13.82 -48.42
CA LEU A 16 9.51 -13.27 -47.05
C LEU A 16 8.52 -12.10 -46.87
N PRO A 17 7.99 -11.86 -45.65
CA PRO A 17 7.32 -10.61 -45.31
C PRO A 17 8.19 -9.38 -45.58
N THR A 18 7.57 -8.23 -45.88
CA THR A 18 8.28 -6.99 -46.27
C THR A 18 9.36 -6.59 -45.28
N HIS A 19 9.07 -6.60 -43.98
CA HIS A 19 10.06 -6.26 -42.96
C HIS A 19 11.21 -7.29 -42.84
N ALA A 20 10.94 -8.57 -43.11
CA ALA A 20 12.00 -9.59 -43.19
C ALA A 20 12.91 -9.38 -44.41
N LYS A 21 12.38 -8.90 -45.55
CA LYS A 21 13.18 -8.48 -46.73
C LYS A 21 14.08 -7.29 -46.42
N GLU A 22 13.58 -6.29 -45.68
CA GLU A 22 14.38 -5.15 -45.22
C GLU A 22 15.52 -5.56 -44.30
N ILE A 23 15.23 -6.41 -43.30
CA ILE A 23 16.24 -6.97 -42.39
C ILE A 23 17.30 -7.74 -43.19
N TYR A 24 16.88 -8.57 -44.13
CA TYR A 24 17.80 -9.33 -45.00
C TYR A 24 18.69 -8.39 -45.81
N MET A 25 18.11 -7.38 -46.47
CA MET A 25 18.82 -6.41 -47.29
C MET A 25 19.86 -5.63 -46.49
N ALA A 26 19.46 -5.09 -45.33
CA ALA A 26 20.34 -4.31 -44.46
C ALA A 26 21.49 -5.17 -43.89
N ALA A 27 21.16 -6.35 -43.36
CA ALA A 27 22.16 -7.28 -42.82
C ALA A 27 23.11 -7.81 -43.90
N PHE A 28 22.59 -8.10 -45.10
CA PHE A 28 23.42 -8.49 -46.25
C PHE A 28 24.38 -7.37 -46.64
N ASN A 29 23.90 -6.14 -46.82
CA ASN A 29 24.73 -5.01 -47.24
C ASN A 29 25.84 -4.69 -46.23
N ALA A 30 25.50 -4.70 -44.93
CA ALA A 30 26.47 -4.50 -43.85
C ALA A 30 27.52 -5.63 -43.81
N ALA A 31 27.09 -6.90 -43.89
CA ALA A 31 28.00 -8.04 -43.91
C ALA A 31 28.85 -8.09 -45.19
N PHE A 32 28.29 -7.68 -46.34
CA PHE A 32 29.02 -7.59 -47.60
C PHE A 32 30.15 -6.56 -47.52
N GLU A 33 29.96 -5.41 -46.85
CA GLU A 33 31.07 -4.48 -46.59
C GLU A 33 32.06 -5.04 -45.55
N GLN A 34 31.57 -5.63 -44.46
CA GLN A 34 32.41 -6.22 -43.41
C GLN A 34 33.33 -7.34 -43.92
N TYR A 35 32.89 -8.13 -44.90
CA TYR A 35 33.66 -9.25 -45.46
C TYR A 35 34.43 -8.91 -46.74
N LYS A 36 34.73 -7.64 -47.01
CA LYS A 36 35.46 -7.21 -48.22
C LYS A 36 36.78 -7.95 -48.48
N ASP A 37 37.50 -8.33 -47.43
CA ASP A 37 38.79 -9.03 -47.52
C ASP A 37 38.66 -10.57 -47.64
N ARG A 38 37.44 -11.11 -47.76
CA ARG A 38 37.17 -12.57 -47.83
C ARG A 38 37.09 -13.14 -49.26
N GLY A 39 37.45 -12.36 -50.28
CA GLY A 39 37.52 -12.82 -51.67
C GLY A 39 36.22 -13.46 -52.15
N GLU A 40 36.31 -14.61 -52.81
CA GLU A 40 35.15 -15.35 -53.36
C GLU A 40 34.15 -15.80 -52.28
N GLN A 41 34.56 -15.96 -51.02
CA GLN A 41 33.68 -16.37 -49.93
C GLN A 41 32.80 -15.23 -49.38
N ARG A 42 33.12 -13.97 -49.72
CA ARG A 42 32.45 -12.75 -49.24
C ARG A 42 30.92 -12.81 -49.38
N GLU A 43 30.43 -13.20 -50.54
CA GLU A 43 29.00 -13.19 -50.87
C GLU A 43 28.23 -14.29 -50.12
N ALA A 44 28.80 -15.51 -50.05
CA ALA A 44 28.23 -16.61 -49.29
C ALA A 44 28.14 -16.30 -47.78
N LEU A 45 29.18 -15.66 -47.21
CA LEU A 45 29.19 -15.21 -45.82
C LEU A 45 28.15 -14.11 -45.57
N ALA A 46 28.01 -13.14 -46.48
CA ALA A 46 26.99 -12.10 -46.37
C ALA A 46 25.56 -12.67 -46.43
N HIS A 47 25.30 -13.64 -47.31
CA HIS A 47 24.02 -14.38 -47.34
C HIS A 47 23.77 -15.17 -46.05
N GLY A 48 24.80 -15.82 -45.49
CA GLY A 48 24.71 -16.52 -44.20
C GLY A 48 24.31 -15.59 -43.06
N THR A 49 24.97 -14.43 -42.96
CA THR A 49 24.68 -13.40 -41.94
C THR A 49 23.28 -12.80 -42.11
N ALA A 50 22.85 -12.53 -43.34
CA ALA A 50 21.50 -12.03 -43.63
C ALA A 50 20.41 -13.04 -43.25
N TRP A 51 20.58 -14.32 -43.58
CA TRP A 51 19.67 -15.38 -43.16
C TRP A 51 19.67 -15.61 -41.64
N ALA A 52 20.82 -15.45 -40.97
CA ALA A 52 20.89 -15.51 -39.51
C ALA A 52 20.05 -14.39 -38.88
N ALA A 53 20.20 -13.15 -39.35
CA ALA A 53 19.44 -11.99 -38.86
C ALA A 53 17.92 -12.14 -39.05
N VAL A 54 17.46 -12.67 -40.19
CA VAL A 54 16.05 -13.00 -40.42
C VAL A 54 15.59 -14.09 -39.45
N LYS A 55 16.33 -15.20 -39.32
CA LYS A 55 16.04 -16.30 -38.39
C LYS A 55 16.08 -15.92 -36.92
N THR A 56 16.68 -14.77 -36.54
CA THR A 56 16.58 -14.24 -35.18
C THR A 56 15.15 -13.80 -34.87
N LYS A 57 14.47 -13.11 -35.80
CA LYS A 57 13.14 -12.49 -35.61
C LYS A 57 11.96 -13.27 -36.20
N TYR A 58 12.20 -14.11 -37.20
CA TYR A 58 11.17 -14.88 -37.92
C TYR A 58 11.40 -16.40 -37.76
N LYS A 59 10.32 -17.18 -37.80
CA LYS A 59 10.31 -18.65 -37.90
C LYS A 59 9.45 -19.06 -39.11
N LYS A 60 9.53 -20.32 -39.54
CA LYS A 60 8.47 -20.88 -40.39
C LYS A 60 7.34 -21.40 -39.52
N ASN A 61 6.09 -21.20 -39.94
CA ASN A 61 4.93 -21.89 -39.37
C ASN A 61 4.75 -23.29 -40.00
N ASP A 62 3.71 -24.01 -39.58
CA ASP A 62 3.45 -25.38 -40.05
C ASP A 62 3.09 -25.45 -41.55
N ASP A 63 2.54 -24.38 -42.13
CA ASP A 63 2.30 -24.23 -43.58
C ASP A 63 3.59 -23.94 -44.37
N GLY A 64 4.73 -23.77 -43.68
CA GLY A 64 6.02 -23.43 -44.28
C GLY A 64 6.22 -21.95 -44.61
N ASN A 65 5.28 -21.08 -44.25
CA ASN A 65 5.34 -19.63 -44.43
C ASN A 65 6.20 -18.97 -43.34
N TRP A 66 6.90 -17.89 -43.67
CA TRP A 66 7.74 -17.17 -42.70
C TRP A 66 6.92 -16.18 -41.88
N VAL A 67 6.66 -16.51 -40.61
CA VAL A 67 5.94 -15.68 -39.64
C VAL A 67 6.90 -15.05 -38.64
N ALA A 68 6.48 -13.97 -37.96
CA ALA A 68 7.23 -13.45 -36.83
C ALA A 68 7.32 -14.51 -35.72
N LYS A 69 8.34 -14.43 -34.85
CA LYS A 69 8.37 -15.31 -33.68
C LYS A 69 7.31 -14.87 -32.66
N GLU A 70 6.25 -15.69 -32.62
CA GLU A 70 5.18 -15.90 -31.62
C GLU A 70 5.38 -15.29 -30.23
N ALA A 71 6.61 -15.30 -29.70
CA ALA A 71 7.01 -14.74 -28.41
C ALA A 71 6.49 -13.31 -28.12
N LYS A 72 6.23 -12.48 -29.14
CA LYS A 72 5.64 -11.14 -28.95
C LYS A 72 4.14 -11.12 -28.69
N VAL A 73 3.39 -12.14 -29.13
CA VAL A 73 1.93 -12.18 -28.96
C VAL A 73 1.58 -12.73 -27.57
N ASP A 74 2.28 -13.79 -27.16
CA ASP A 74 2.09 -14.38 -25.83
C ASP A 74 2.59 -13.44 -24.72
N GLU A 75 3.68 -12.70 -24.94
CA GLU A 75 4.12 -11.61 -24.04
C GLU A 75 3.02 -10.54 -23.82
N ILE A 76 2.28 -10.15 -24.86
CA ILE A 76 1.15 -9.21 -24.72
C ILE A 76 -0.01 -9.86 -23.94
N LYS A 77 -0.36 -11.12 -24.24
CA LYS A 77 -1.44 -11.85 -23.54
C LYS A 77 -1.12 -12.02 -22.05
N ASP A 78 0.09 -12.46 -21.73
CA ASP A 78 0.57 -12.68 -20.37
C ASP A 78 0.53 -11.36 -19.59
N LYS A 79 1.05 -10.26 -20.16
CA LYS A 79 1.03 -8.94 -19.52
C LYS A 79 -0.39 -8.40 -19.33
N HIS A 80 -1.28 -8.62 -20.29
CA HIS A 80 -2.69 -8.24 -20.17
C HIS A 80 -3.40 -9.01 -19.04
N ALA A 81 -3.22 -10.34 -18.98
CA ALA A 81 -3.76 -11.18 -17.93
C ALA A 81 -3.18 -10.85 -16.54
N GLU A 82 -1.86 -10.62 -16.46
CA GLU A 82 -1.15 -10.24 -15.23
C GLU A 82 -1.66 -8.89 -14.70
N ILE A 83 -1.83 -7.88 -15.56
CA ILE A 83 -2.36 -6.57 -15.17
C ILE A 83 -3.81 -6.68 -14.68
N LEU A 84 -4.67 -7.40 -15.40
CA LEU A 84 -6.07 -7.58 -14.99
C LEU A 84 -6.18 -8.30 -13.63
N GLN A 85 -5.34 -9.31 -13.41
CA GLN A 85 -5.29 -10.06 -12.15
C GLN A 85 -4.80 -9.18 -10.98
N GLU A 86 -3.70 -8.47 -11.15
CA GLU A 86 -3.14 -7.61 -10.10
C GLU A 86 -4.02 -6.36 -9.84
N TYR A 87 -4.65 -5.79 -10.88
CA TYR A 87 -5.65 -4.71 -10.74
C TYR A 87 -6.88 -5.16 -9.95
N GLY A 88 -7.32 -6.41 -10.13
CA GLY A 88 -8.41 -6.99 -9.34
C GLY A 88 -8.03 -7.27 -7.87
N ARG A 89 -6.77 -7.64 -7.60
CA ARG A 89 -6.24 -7.95 -6.25
C ARG A 89 -5.91 -6.72 -5.42
N ARG A 90 -5.28 -5.72 -6.03
CA ARG A 90 -4.64 -4.57 -5.36
C ARG A 90 -5.39 -3.29 -5.70
N ASN A 91 -5.61 -2.44 -4.71
CA ASN A 91 -6.55 -1.32 -4.84
C ASN A 91 -6.00 -0.12 -5.63
N ALA A 92 -5.73 -0.30 -6.92
CA ALA A 92 -5.02 0.66 -7.76
C ALA A 92 -5.86 1.84 -8.25
N VAL A 93 -6.54 2.50 -7.31
CA VAL A 93 -7.35 3.71 -7.52
C VAL A 93 -6.49 4.94 -7.81
N LYS A 94 -5.27 5.00 -7.26
CA LYS A 94 -4.37 6.16 -7.44
C LYS A 94 -3.95 6.40 -8.90
N ASP A 95 -3.94 5.35 -9.72
CA ASP A 95 -3.51 5.38 -11.12
C ASP A 95 -4.51 4.63 -12.04
N ALA A 96 -5.79 4.53 -11.63
CA ALA A 96 -6.80 3.73 -12.33
C ALA A 96 -6.95 4.10 -13.82
N ALA A 97 -6.88 5.39 -14.15
CA ALA A 97 -6.90 5.88 -15.53
C ALA A 97 -5.68 5.39 -16.36
N ARG A 98 -4.49 5.33 -15.75
CA ARG A 98 -3.27 4.84 -16.39
C ARG A 98 -3.34 3.32 -16.61
N ILE A 99 -3.87 2.58 -15.63
CA ILE A 99 -4.04 1.13 -15.72
C ILE A 99 -5.09 0.78 -16.79
N HIS A 100 -6.24 1.45 -16.79
CA HIS A 100 -7.25 1.28 -17.84
C HIS A 100 -6.67 1.58 -19.23
N LYS A 101 -5.94 2.69 -19.41
CA LYS A 101 -5.28 3.03 -20.67
C LYS A 101 -4.27 1.97 -21.14
N ILE A 102 -3.54 1.33 -20.23
CA ILE A 102 -2.60 0.26 -20.57
C ILE A 102 -3.34 -1.04 -20.91
N ILE A 103 -4.43 -1.36 -20.21
CA ILE A 103 -5.33 -2.49 -20.54
C ILE A 103 -5.90 -2.29 -21.96
N GLU A 104 -6.43 -1.11 -22.25
CA GLU A 104 -6.95 -0.75 -23.58
C GLU A 104 -5.88 -0.87 -24.68
N LEU A 105 -4.66 -0.37 -24.45
CA LEU A 105 -3.55 -0.48 -25.41
C LEU A 105 -3.08 -1.92 -25.62
N LEU A 106 -3.09 -2.76 -24.58
CA LEU A 106 -2.77 -4.18 -24.71
C LEU A 106 -3.88 -4.93 -25.47
N GLN A 107 -5.15 -4.63 -25.20
CA GLN A 107 -6.30 -5.19 -25.91
C GLN A 107 -6.30 -4.77 -27.39
N GLU A 108 -6.09 -3.49 -27.70
CA GLU A 108 -5.91 -2.98 -29.08
C GLU A 108 -4.80 -3.73 -29.82
N LEU A 109 -3.67 -3.99 -29.14
CA LEU A 109 -2.58 -4.76 -29.71
C LEU A 109 -2.92 -6.25 -29.88
N LEU A 110 -3.78 -6.85 -29.04
CA LEU A 110 -4.25 -8.22 -29.24
C LEU A 110 -5.19 -8.33 -30.44
N ASP A 111 -6.07 -7.34 -30.61
CA ASP A 111 -7.10 -7.29 -31.67
C ASP A 111 -6.54 -6.85 -33.04
N THR A 112 -5.32 -6.32 -33.10
CA THR A 112 -4.62 -5.95 -34.35
C THR A 112 -4.02 -7.18 -35.05
N ASP A 113 -4.29 -7.38 -36.35
CA ASP A 113 -3.71 -8.47 -37.16
C ASP A 113 -2.19 -8.59 -37.02
N GLU A 114 -1.68 -9.83 -36.88
CA GLU A 114 -0.26 -10.09 -36.61
C GLU A 114 0.67 -9.53 -37.70
N GLU A 115 0.24 -9.52 -38.96
CA GLU A 115 1.01 -9.01 -40.10
C GLU A 115 1.11 -7.47 -40.15
N THR A 116 0.18 -6.75 -39.51
CA THR A 116 0.13 -5.26 -39.53
C THR A 116 0.58 -4.62 -38.21
N ARG A 117 0.82 -5.43 -37.18
CA ARG A 117 1.13 -4.98 -35.82
C ARG A 117 2.50 -4.30 -35.72
N ASP A 118 2.52 -3.01 -35.39
CA ASP A 118 3.75 -2.23 -35.24
C ASP A 118 4.64 -2.78 -34.10
N ALA A 119 5.81 -3.26 -34.49
CA ALA A 119 6.81 -3.87 -33.62
C ALA A 119 7.42 -2.93 -32.57
N GLU A 120 7.44 -1.61 -32.81
CA GLU A 120 7.93 -0.60 -31.85
C GLU A 120 6.79 -0.12 -30.95
N LYS A 121 5.55 0.01 -31.45
CA LYS A 121 4.35 0.22 -30.61
C LYS A 121 4.21 -0.90 -29.57
N VAL A 122 4.32 -2.16 -29.98
CA VAL A 122 4.31 -3.33 -29.06
C VAL A 122 5.35 -3.18 -27.96
N LYS A 123 6.60 -2.92 -28.32
CA LYS A 123 7.72 -2.80 -27.38
C LYS A 123 7.54 -1.64 -26.39
N LYS A 124 6.95 -0.52 -26.84
CA LYS A 124 6.61 0.62 -25.97
C LYS A 124 5.50 0.24 -24.98
N VAL A 125 4.40 -0.33 -25.45
CA VAL A 125 3.26 -0.71 -24.59
C VAL A 125 3.65 -1.79 -23.58
N VAL A 126 4.41 -2.81 -23.97
CA VAL A 126 4.92 -3.84 -23.03
C VAL A 126 5.81 -3.22 -21.95
N LYS A 127 6.73 -2.31 -22.32
CA LYS A 127 7.57 -1.60 -21.33
C LYS A 127 6.75 -0.73 -20.37
N GLU A 128 5.70 -0.06 -20.86
CA GLU A 128 4.78 0.71 -20.02
C GLU A 128 3.93 -0.19 -19.12
N ALA A 129 3.54 -1.38 -19.61
CA ALA A 129 2.85 -2.42 -18.86
C ALA A 129 3.70 -2.99 -17.72
N ASP A 130 4.99 -3.29 -17.95
CA ASP A 130 5.91 -3.73 -16.89
C ASP A 130 6.09 -2.68 -15.79
N ALA A 131 6.28 -1.41 -16.18
CA ALA A 131 6.37 -0.30 -15.23
C ALA A 131 5.06 -0.12 -14.42
N CYS A 132 3.92 -0.37 -15.05
CA CYS A 132 2.61 -0.34 -14.40
C CYS A 132 2.42 -1.51 -13.43
N LEU A 133 2.79 -2.73 -13.82
CA LEU A 133 2.75 -3.93 -12.97
C LEU A 133 3.57 -3.76 -11.69
N LEU A 134 4.76 -3.17 -11.79
CA LEU A 134 5.62 -2.93 -10.65
C LEU A 134 4.94 -1.95 -9.65
N LEU A 135 4.38 -0.85 -10.15
CA LEU A 135 3.63 0.13 -9.34
C LEU A 135 2.30 -0.40 -8.77
N VAL A 136 1.66 -1.38 -9.44
CA VAL A 136 0.47 -2.05 -8.91
C VAL A 136 0.87 -3.03 -7.80
N LYS A 137 1.96 -3.79 -7.98
CA LYS A 137 2.46 -4.77 -7.00
C LYS A 137 2.99 -4.15 -5.70
N GLU A 138 3.43 -2.90 -5.72
CA GLU A 138 3.76 -2.14 -4.51
C GLU A 138 2.54 -1.82 -3.62
N GLN A 139 1.32 -2.01 -4.12
CA GLN A 139 0.11 -1.62 -3.40
C GLN A 139 -0.47 -2.76 -2.56
N ALA A 140 -1.08 -2.37 -1.45
CA ALA A 140 -1.75 -3.30 -0.54
C ALA A 140 -2.91 -4.02 -1.25
N VAL A 141 -2.89 -5.34 -1.11
CA VAL A 141 -3.98 -6.25 -1.47
C VAL A 141 -5.22 -5.93 -0.63
N VAL A 142 -6.41 -6.03 -1.22
CA VAL A 142 -7.68 -5.77 -0.54
C VAL A 142 -8.73 -6.81 -0.87
N LYS A 143 -9.71 -6.97 0.03
CA LYS A 143 -10.93 -7.75 -0.22
C LYS A 143 -12.15 -6.83 -0.29
N THR A 144 -12.95 -6.96 -1.34
CA THR A 144 -14.25 -6.29 -1.43
C THR A 144 -15.32 -7.06 -0.66
N GLU A 145 -15.94 -6.43 0.33
CA GLU A 145 -17.15 -6.92 1.01
C GLU A 145 -18.14 -5.75 1.17
N ASP A 146 -19.44 -6.01 0.97
CA ASP A 146 -20.51 -5.01 1.10
C ASP A 146 -20.26 -3.70 0.32
N GLY A 147 -19.62 -3.80 -0.84
CA GLY A 147 -19.26 -2.67 -1.72
C GLY A 147 -18.03 -1.86 -1.28
N ALA A 148 -17.43 -2.15 -0.12
CA ALA A 148 -16.23 -1.50 0.38
C ALA A 148 -15.00 -2.41 0.27
N LYS A 149 -13.82 -1.80 0.07
CA LYS A 149 -12.54 -2.49 -0.09
C LYS A 149 -11.75 -2.46 1.21
N TYR A 150 -11.61 -3.61 1.86
CA TYR A 150 -10.98 -3.77 3.17
C TYR A 150 -9.56 -4.35 3.04
N PRO A 151 -8.57 -3.84 3.80
CA PRO A 151 -7.23 -4.41 3.83
C PRO A 151 -7.17 -5.64 4.76
N ILE A 152 -6.02 -6.31 4.81
CA ILE A 152 -5.86 -7.58 5.54
C ILE A 152 -6.14 -7.47 7.05
N GLU A 153 -5.86 -6.31 7.67
CA GLU A 153 -6.09 -6.04 9.09
C GLU A 153 -7.57 -5.97 9.46
N ALA A 154 -8.46 -5.90 8.47
CA ALA A 154 -9.89 -6.02 8.68
C ALA A 154 -10.36 -7.45 8.88
N PHE A 155 -9.52 -8.47 8.67
CA PHE A 155 -9.87 -9.89 8.73
C PHE A 155 -9.09 -10.63 9.82
N VAL A 156 -9.76 -11.55 10.51
CA VAL A 156 -9.14 -12.34 11.57
C VAL A 156 -8.37 -13.53 11.01
N TYR A 157 -8.94 -14.21 10.00
CA TYR A 157 -8.30 -15.34 9.32
C TYR A 157 -7.85 -14.89 7.94
N ALA A 158 -6.54 -14.81 7.71
CA ALA A 158 -5.94 -14.49 6.43
C ALA A 158 -4.60 -15.25 6.35
N PRO A 159 -4.60 -16.52 5.92
CA PRO A 159 -3.39 -17.36 5.94
C PRO A 159 -2.39 -16.98 4.82
N ASP A 160 -2.89 -16.41 3.73
CA ASP A 160 -2.13 -15.92 2.59
C ASP A 160 -2.48 -14.44 2.36
N SER A 161 -1.49 -13.54 2.46
CA SER A 161 -1.68 -12.10 2.29
C SER A 161 -1.88 -11.66 0.83
N GLU A 162 -1.67 -12.55 -0.14
CA GLU A 162 -1.83 -12.27 -1.57
C GLU A 162 -3.15 -12.83 -2.13
N LYS A 163 -3.96 -13.49 -1.28
CA LYS A 163 -5.19 -14.19 -1.69
C LYS A 163 -6.43 -13.76 -0.88
N PRO A 164 -7.06 -12.62 -1.22
CA PRO A 164 -8.28 -12.09 -0.58
C PRO A 164 -9.46 -13.07 -0.46
N SER A 165 -9.57 -14.04 -1.36
CA SER A 165 -10.62 -15.06 -1.33
C SER A 165 -10.52 -15.98 -0.11
N ASP A 166 -9.31 -16.19 0.42
CA ASP A 166 -9.06 -17.01 1.60
C ASP A 166 -9.22 -16.23 2.91
N TRP A 167 -9.33 -14.89 2.84
CA TRP A 167 -9.54 -14.05 4.02
C TRP A 167 -10.99 -14.19 4.53
N LYS A 168 -11.16 -14.53 5.80
CA LYS A 168 -12.46 -14.75 6.46
C LYS A 168 -12.60 -13.96 7.76
N LEU A 169 -13.85 -13.78 8.18
CA LEU A 169 -14.26 -13.09 9.41
C LEU A 169 -13.79 -11.63 9.47
N ARG A 170 -14.51 -10.76 8.74
CA ARG A 170 -14.33 -9.31 8.79
C ARG A 170 -14.71 -8.76 10.17
N ILE A 171 -13.76 -8.09 10.83
CA ILE A 171 -13.91 -7.46 12.14
C ILE A 171 -14.01 -5.94 12.09
N TRP A 172 -13.73 -5.30 10.95
CA TRP A 172 -14.04 -3.88 10.77
C TRP A 172 -15.49 -3.71 10.34
N GLU A 173 -16.27 -2.86 11.00
CA GLU A 173 -17.66 -2.55 10.64
C GLU A 173 -17.72 -1.79 9.31
N ASP A 174 -16.88 -0.75 9.21
CA ASP A 174 -16.61 0.04 8.01
C ASP A 174 -15.18 0.60 8.07
N LEU A 175 -14.72 1.26 7.01
CA LEU A 175 -13.34 1.80 6.91
C LEU A 175 -13.03 2.93 7.91
N THR A 176 -14.06 3.56 8.50
CA THR A 176 -13.91 4.67 9.44
C THR A 176 -13.97 4.21 10.89
N LYS A 177 -15.00 3.43 11.26
CA LYS A 177 -15.19 2.90 12.62
C LYS A 177 -14.24 1.76 12.96
N LYS A 178 -13.74 1.04 11.95
CA LYS A 178 -12.90 -0.15 12.11
C LYS A 178 -13.55 -1.14 13.10
N VAL A 179 -12.82 -1.62 14.10
CA VAL A 179 -13.26 -2.69 15.01
C VAL A 179 -14.29 -2.19 16.03
N THR A 180 -15.50 -2.78 16.03
CA THR A 180 -16.58 -2.44 16.99
C THR A 180 -17.10 -3.68 17.74
N LYS A 181 -17.63 -3.53 18.97
CA LYS A 181 -18.22 -4.65 19.76
C LYS A 181 -19.33 -5.36 18.99
N LYS A 182 -20.09 -4.61 18.17
CA LYS A 182 -21.13 -5.12 17.27
C LYS A 182 -20.53 -6.03 16.19
N GLN A 183 -19.52 -5.56 15.46
CA GLN A 183 -18.91 -6.34 14.38
C GLN A 183 -18.15 -7.57 14.92
N LEU A 184 -17.45 -7.44 16.05
CA LEU A 184 -16.81 -8.58 16.72
C LEU A 184 -17.82 -9.64 17.16
N THR A 185 -18.97 -9.23 17.69
CA THR A 185 -20.05 -10.16 18.05
C THR A 185 -20.63 -10.87 16.82
N ALA A 186 -20.79 -10.17 15.70
CA ALA A 186 -21.22 -10.77 14.44
C ALA A 186 -20.19 -11.77 13.90
N ALA A 187 -18.89 -11.42 13.90
CA ALA A 187 -17.80 -12.32 13.52
C ALA A 187 -17.75 -13.58 14.41
N ALA A 188 -17.95 -13.42 15.72
CA ALA A 188 -18.00 -14.52 16.69
C ALA A 188 -19.16 -15.51 16.42
N GLN A 189 -20.30 -15.05 15.90
CA GLN A 189 -21.46 -15.91 15.63
C GLN A 189 -21.21 -16.94 14.52
N TYR A 190 -20.30 -16.68 13.59
CA TYR A 190 -19.89 -17.66 12.58
C TYR A 190 -19.13 -18.86 13.15
N LEU A 191 -18.58 -18.75 14.37
CA LEU A 191 -17.92 -19.86 15.09
C LEU A 191 -18.90 -20.73 15.89
N THR A 192 -20.20 -20.42 15.86
CA THR A 192 -21.22 -21.27 16.48
C THR A 192 -21.41 -22.56 15.67
N PRO A 193 -21.89 -23.68 16.27
CA PRO A 193 -22.19 -24.89 15.52
C PRO A 193 -23.23 -24.71 14.40
N GLY A 194 -24.12 -23.73 14.52
CA GLY A 194 -25.11 -23.39 13.48
C GLY A 194 -24.60 -22.42 12.41
N GLY A 195 -23.44 -21.79 12.61
CA GLY A 195 -23.02 -20.64 11.82
C GLY A 195 -23.89 -19.39 12.06
N TYR A 196 -23.55 -18.28 11.40
CA TYR A 196 -24.38 -17.07 11.46
C TYR A 196 -25.48 -17.17 10.40
N LYS A 197 -26.76 -17.07 10.82
CA LYS A 197 -27.94 -17.22 9.94
C LYS A 197 -27.93 -18.53 9.10
N GLY A 198 -27.36 -19.61 9.66
CA GLY A 198 -27.20 -20.89 8.95
C GLY A 198 -26.00 -20.97 8.00
N GLN A 199 -25.26 -19.88 7.80
CA GLN A 199 -24.02 -19.86 7.01
C GLN A 199 -22.82 -20.11 7.92
N ARG A 200 -22.03 -21.14 7.60
CA ARG A 200 -20.75 -21.42 8.23
C ARG A 200 -19.61 -20.80 7.43
N VAL A 201 -18.55 -20.39 8.12
CA VAL A 201 -17.30 -19.97 7.51
C VAL A 201 -16.34 -21.16 7.53
N ASP A 202 -15.77 -21.46 6.37
CA ASP A 202 -14.77 -22.52 6.22
C ASP A 202 -13.41 -22.03 6.73
N ILE A 203 -12.99 -22.53 7.89
CA ILE A 203 -11.70 -22.30 8.54
C ILE A 203 -11.19 -23.67 9.02
N PRO A 204 -9.97 -24.09 8.64
CA PRO A 204 -9.33 -25.32 9.13
C PRO A 204 -9.28 -25.37 10.65
N LYS A 205 -9.35 -26.57 11.24
CA LYS A 205 -9.41 -26.76 12.71
C LYS A 205 -8.19 -26.18 13.42
N GLU A 206 -7.06 -26.23 12.75
CA GLU A 206 -5.75 -25.72 13.13
C GLU A 206 -5.77 -24.18 13.23
N GLY A 207 -6.48 -23.52 12.30
CA GLY A 207 -6.68 -22.08 12.29
C GLY A 207 -7.66 -21.56 13.34
N LEU A 208 -8.63 -22.38 13.78
CA LEU A 208 -9.70 -21.94 14.68
C LEU A 208 -9.20 -21.36 16.01
N ALA A 209 -8.15 -21.93 16.60
CA ALA A 209 -7.65 -21.45 17.90
C ALA A 209 -7.00 -20.06 17.77
N MET A 210 -6.20 -19.83 16.72
CA MET A 210 -5.63 -18.52 16.38
C MET A 210 -6.71 -17.48 16.07
N VAL A 211 -7.78 -17.88 15.38
CA VAL A 211 -8.95 -17.04 15.10
C VAL A 211 -9.67 -16.62 16.39
N LYS A 212 -9.94 -17.57 17.30
CA LYS A 212 -10.55 -17.26 18.61
C LYS A 212 -9.67 -16.33 19.44
N ARG A 213 -8.35 -16.57 19.49
CA ARG A 213 -7.38 -15.69 20.18
C ARG A 213 -7.45 -14.26 19.65
N LYS A 214 -7.35 -14.06 18.34
CA LYS A 214 -7.45 -12.73 17.72
C LYS A 214 -8.78 -12.03 18.03
N LEU A 215 -9.90 -12.76 18.04
CA LEU A 215 -11.20 -12.22 18.46
C LEU A 215 -11.21 -11.84 19.94
N ARG A 216 -10.70 -12.68 20.87
CA ARG A 216 -10.55 -12.35 22.30
C ARG A 216 -9.72 -11.08 22.49
N THR A 217 -8.56 -10.99 21.85
CA THR A 217 -7.70 -9.80 21.90
C THR A 217 -8.42 -8.55 21.39
N ALA A 218 -9.21 -8.67 20.32
CA ALA A 218 -10.01 -7.56 19.81
C ALA A 218 -11.14 -7.13 20.76
N PHE A 219 -11.82 -8.07 21.44
CA PHE A 219 -12.82 -7.75 22.48
C PHE A 219 -12.16 -7.06 23.69
N ARG A 220 -11.03 -7.59 24.18
CA ARG A 220 -10.27 -7.02 25.30
C ARG A 220 -9.74 -5.60 25.00
N LYS A 221 -9.35 -5.32 23.76
CA LYS A 221 -8.99 -3.96 23.28
C LYS A 221 -10.15 -2.96 23.26
N LEU A 222 -11.40 -3.43 23.35
CA LEU A 222 -12.60 -2.61 23.52
C LEU A 222 -13.13 -2.64 24.97
N GLU A 223 -12.28 -3.03 25.94
CA GLU A 223 -12.59 -3.10 27.37
C GLU A 223 -13.80 -3.99 27.70
N VAL A 224 -14.09 -4.98 26.84
CA VAL A 224 -15.15 -5.97 27.09
C VAL A 224 -14.63 -7.00 28.09
N ALA A 225 -15.34 -7.13 29.21
CA ALA A 225 -15.04 -8.11 30.26
C ALA A 225 -15.03 -9.55 29.72
N ASP A 226 -14.20 -10.43 30.27
CA ASP A 226 -14.02 -11.80 29.77
C ASP A 226 -15.35 -12.60 29.84
N GLU A 227 -16.21 -12.31 30.82
CA GLU A 227 -17.55 -12.90 30.99
C GLU A 227 -18.54 -12.52 29.88
N ASP A 228 -18.37 -11.32 29.31
CA ASP A 228 -19.19 -10.74 28.23
C ASP A 228 -18.78 -11.25 26.84
N ILE A 229 -17.61 -11.91 26.71
CA ILE A 229 -17.11 -12.46 25.45
C ILE A 229 -17.97 -13.68 25.04
N PRO A 230 -18.41 -13.81 23.77
CA PRO A 230 -19.21 -14.94 23.34
C PRO A 230 -18.58 -16.30 23.63
N LYS A 231 -19.35 -17.24 24.20
CA LYS A 231 -18.92 -18.59 24.62
C LYS A 231 -18.19 -19.43 23.56
N TRP A 232 -18.38 -19.14 22.27
CA TRP A 232 -17.71 -19.84 21.16
C TRP A 232 -16.33 -19.25 20.80
N VAL A 233 -16.05 -18.03 21.28
CA VAL A 233 -14.75 -17.33 21.23
C VAL A 233 -13.97 -17.52 22.52
N GLN A 234 -14.66 -17.62 23.67
CA GLN A 234 -14.10 -18.25 24.87
C GLN A 234 -13.70 -19.69 24.50
N GLU A 235 -12.39 -19.96 24.50
CA GLU A 235 -11.94 -21.35 24.57
C GLU A 235 -11.92 -21.76 26.04
N ALA A 236 -11.76 -23.06 26.32
CA ALA A 236 -11.45 -23.48 27.68
C ALA A 236 -10.04 -23.01 28.04
N GLU A 237 -9.92 -21.76 28.49
CA GLU A 237 -8.69 -21.17 29.02
C GLU A 237 -8.23 -22.02 30.21
N THR A 238 -7.35 -22.99 29.96
CA THR A 238 -6.83 -23.85 31.02
C THR A 238 -5.86 -23.03 31.85
N ARG A 239 -6.19 -22.88 33.13
CA ARG A 239 -5.30 -22.29 34.13
C ARG A 239 -4.06 -23.17 34.25
N THR A 240 -2.91 -22.63 33.87
CA THR A 240 -1.63 -23.36 33.89
C THR A 240 -0.67 -22.71 34.89
N VAL A 241 0.19 -23.55 35.46
CA VAL A 241 1.43 -23.10 36.09
C VAL A 241 2.43 -22.79 34.97
N LEU A 242 3.27 -21.78 35.19
CA LEU A 242 4.32 -21.30 34.29
C LEU A 242 5.65 -21.45 35.04
N SER A 243 6.49 -22.37 34.58
CA SER A 243 7.81 -22.75 35.12
C SER A 243 8.58 -23.56 34.06
N ASP A 244 9.79 -23.16 33.66
CA ASP A 244 10.53 -23.68 32.49
C ASP A 244 12.08 -23.56 32.73
N TYR A 245 12.98 -24.13 31.89
CA TYR A 245 14.46 -24.06 32.06
C TYR A 245 15.36 -24.12 30.77
N VAL A 246 16.62 -23.59 30.82
CA VAL A 246 17.70 -23.45 29.77
C VAL A 246 17.46 -22.39 28.67
N SER A 247 18.36 -21.57 28.10
CA SER A 247 19.65 -20.88 28.42
C SER A 247 19.80 -19.73 27.36
N LEU A 248 20.75 -18.77 27.48
CA LEU A 248 20.83 -17.60 26.56
C LEU A 248 22.16 -16.80 26.61
N SER A 249 22.21 -15.68 25.87
CA SER A 249 23.40 -14.85 25.58
C SER A 249 23.26 -13.34 25.92
N GLU A 250 24.39 -12.63 25.82
CA GLU A 250 24.79 -11.40 26.54
C GLU A 250 23.96 -10.09 26.37
N ALA A 251 23.84 -9.27 27.44
CA ALA A 251 24.60 -7.99 27.60
C ALA A 251 24.03 -6.90 28.59
N THR A 252 24.96 -6.22 29.32
CA THR A 252 25.03 -4.78 29.76
C THR A 252 24.09 -4.08 30.78
N VAL A 253 24.71 -3.41 31.79
CA VAL A 253 24.40 -2.07 32.40
C VAL A 253 23.63 -1.92 33.77
N THR A 254 24.27 -1.92 34.96
CA THR A 254 24.04 -1.07 36.21
C THR A 254 23.72 -1.71 37.59
N GLY A 255 24.18 -1.06 38.69
CA GLY A 255 23.47 -0.87 39.98
C GLY A 255 24.07 -1.47 41.30
N LYS A 256 24.43 -0.65 42.30
CA LYS A 256 24.91 -1.09 43.65
C LYS A 256 23.91 -1.94 44.44
N GLY A 257 24.32 -3.13 44.89
CA GLY A 257 23.50 -4.09 45.65
C GLY A 257 22.31 -4.63 44.85
N ILE A 258 22.25 -4.28 43.56
CA ILE A 258 21.14 -4.48 42.66
C ILE A 258 21.66 -5.32 41.50
N ALA A 259 20.91 -6.34 41.11
CA ALA A 259 21.19 -7.07 39.89
C ALA A 259 20.17 -6.65 38.83
N THR A 260 20.62 -6.09 37.70
CA THR A 260 19.73 -5.93 36.53
C THR A 260 19.45 -7.32 35.98
N VAL A 261 18.18 -7.71 35.99
CA VAL A 261 17.72 -9.03 35.56
C VAL A 261 16.76 -8.92 34.38
N VAL A 262 16.90 -9.84 33.42
CA VAL A 262 15.79 -10.17 32.54
C VAL A 262 14.92 -11.17 33.29
N VAL A 263 13.64 -10.83 33.45
CA VAL A 263 12.65 -11.69 34.11
C VAL A 263 12.14 -12.75 33.12
N ILE A 264 11.82 -12.31 31.89
CA ILE A 264 11.29 -13.14 30.82
C ILE A 264 11.43 -12.44 29.46
N LYS A 265 11.76 -13.22 28.42
CA LYS A 265 11.83 -12.80 27.02
C LYS A 265 10.59 -13.29 26.24
N PRO A 266 10.10 -12.53 25.25
CA PRO A 266 8.99 -12.98 24.40
C PRO A 266 9.45 -14.08 23.44
N GLY A 267 8.55 -15.00 23.09
CA GLY A 267 8.84 -16.12 22.19
C GLY A 267 8.42 -17.48 22.75
N LEU A 268 8.91 -18.55 22.14
CA LEU A 268 8.80 -19.89 22.69
C LEU A 268 9.64 -20.02 23.96
N ASN A 269 9.12 -20.74 24.95
CA ASN A 269 9.91 -21.25 26.06
C ASN A 269 10.88 -22.33 25.54
N SER A 270 11.87 -22.67 26.35
CA SER A 270 12.96 -23.60 26.00
C SER A 270 12.50 -24.98 25.55
N SER A 271 11.40 -25.47 26.14
CA SER A 271 10.78 -26.75 25.81
C SER A 271 9.88 -26.73 24.56
N GLY A 272 9.57 -25.54 24.02
CA GLY A 272 8.55 -25.32 22.99
C GLY A 272 7.10 -25.48 23.49
N GLU A 273 6.87 -25.98 24.71
CA GLU A 273 5.53 -26.22 25.27
C GLU A 273 4.70 -24.96 25.49
N ARG A 274 5.32 -23.78 25.59
CA ARG A 274 4.64 -22.50 25.85
C ARG A 274 5.18 -21.40 24.94
N TYR A 275 4.29 -20.52 24.50
CA TYR A 275 4.66 -19.30 23.77
C TYR A 275 4.18 -18.08 24.53
N TYR A 276 5.07 -17.14 24.81
CA TYR A 276 4.81 -15.86 25.49
C TYR A 276 4.75 -14.74 24.44
N PRO A 277 3.55 -14.24 24.06
CA PRO A 277 3.44 -13.15 23.09
C PRO A 277 3.98 -11.83 23.67
N PRO A 278 4.70 -11.02 22.88
CA PRO A 278 5.22 -9.73 23.34
C PRO A 278 4.10 -8.79 23.80
N GLU A 279 2.92 -8.84 23.18
CA GLU A 279 1.76 -8.02 23.60
C GLU A 279 1.15 -8.46 24.94
N VAL A 280 1.38 -9.70 25.38
CA VAL A 280 0.95 -10.20 26.70
C VAL A 280 1.96 -9.77 27.77
N LEU A 281 3.26 -9.91 27.50
CA LEU A 281 4.30 -9.42 28.41
C LEU A 281 4.20 -7.89 28.59
N ALA A 282 4.01 -7.14 27.50
CA ALA A 282 3.84 -5.68 27.53
C ALA A 282 2.57 -5.21 28.28
N ARG A 283 1.55 -6.07 28.40
CA ARG A 283 0.34 -5.78 29.18
C ARG A 283 0.50 -6.14 30.66
N ASP A 284 1.11 -7.29 30.93
CA ASP A 284 1.08 -7.92 32.26
C ASP A 284 2.35 -7.66 33.11
N PHE A 285 3.35 -6.93 32.60
CA PHE A 285 4.66 -6.73 33.28
C PHE A 285 4.56 -6.14 34.69
N SER A 286 3.56 -5.30 34.95
CA SER A 286 3.37 -4.66 36.27
C SER A 286 3.07 -5.66 37.39
N LEU A 287 2.66 -6.89 37.06
CA LEU A 287 2.46 -7.97 38.03
C LEU A 287 3.77 -8.50 38.65
N PHE A 288 4.93 -8.13 38.10
CA PHE A 288 6.25 -8.51 38.61
C PHE A 288 6.85 -7.48 39.57
N GLU A 289 6.30 -6.25 39.64
CA GLU A 289 6.80 -5.20 40.54
C GLU A 289 6.62 -5.60 42.01
N GLY A 290 7.67 -5.50 42.82
CA GLY A 290 7.67 -5.87 44.24
C GLY A 290 7.64 -7.38 44.52
N VAL A 291 7.75 -8.23 43.50
CA VAL A 291 7.73 -9.70 43.68
C VAL A 291 9.01 -10.18 44.37
N LYS A 292 8.84 -11.14 45.30
CA LYS A 292 9.96 -11.79 46.00
C LYS A 292 10.72 -12.74 45.08
N MET A 293 12.03 -12.75 45.26
CA MET A 293 12.95 -13.62 44.52
C MET A 293 13.63 -14.58 45.49
N TYR A 294 13.47 -15.87 45.25
CA TYR A 294 14.08 -16.90 46.07
C TYR A 294 15.31 -17.51 45.39
N ALA A 295 16.19 -18.11 46.18
CA ALA A 295 17.19 -19.04 45.71
C ALA A 295 16.50 -20.36 45.36
N ASP A 296 16.71 -20.81 44.13
CA ASP A 296 16.10 -21.98 43.50
C ASP A 296 14.55 -21.92 43.40
N HIS A 297 14.00 -22.72 42.48
CA HIS A 297 12.56 -22.93 42.40
C HIS A 297 12.11 -23.97 43.43
N PRO A 298 10.85 -23.90 43.92
CA PRO A 298 10.34 -24.92 44.81
C PRO A 298 10.12 -26.21 44.03
N THR A 299 10.41 -27.35 44.64
CA THR A 299 9.95 -28.64 44.12
C THR A 299 8.41 -28.71 44.15
N SER A 300 7.86 -29.63 43.34
CA SER A 300 6.41 -29.91 43.30
C SER A 300 5.82 -30.45 44.61
N GLU A 301 6.67 -30.80 45.59
CA GLU A 301 6.28 -31.19 46.95
C GLU A 301 6.27 -29.96 47.86
N GLU A 302 7.36 -29.18 47.88
CA GLU A 302 7.44 -27.91 48.63
C GLU A 302 6.36 -26.91 48.22
N GLU A 303 5.99 -26.83 46.94
CA GLU A 303 4.90 -25.93 46.50
C GLU A 303 3.52 -26.36 47.04
N LYS A 304 3.34 -27.65 47.39
CA LYS A 304 2.10 -28.17 48.01
C LYS A 304 2.12 -28.03 49.53
N GLU A 305 3.23 -28.39 50.15
CA GLU A 305 3.37 -28.41 51.61
C GLU A 305 3.59 -27.00 52.18
N ARG A 306 4.26 -26.13 51.42
CA ARG A 306 4.68 -24.80 51.87
C ARG A 306 4.64 -23.74 50.76
N PRO A 307 3.46 -23.42 50.20
CA PRO A 307 3.30 -22.49 49.10
C PRO A 307 3.77 -21.05 49.39
N GLU A 308 3.95 -20.66 50.65
CA GLU A 308 4.47 -19.36 51.06
C GLU A 308 6.02 -19.27 51.05
N ARG A 309 6.71 -20.38 50.75
CA ARG A 309 8.18 -20.56 50.71
C ARG A 309 8.87 -20.30 52.06
N SER A 310 10.19 -20.55 52.13
CA SER A 310 10.99 -20.21 53.30
C SER A 310 11.50 -18.79 53.23
N ILE A 311 11.45 -18.07 54.36
CA ILE A 311 12.14 -16.78 54.51
C ILE A 311 13.67 -16.92 54.40
N LYS A 312 14.22 -18.12 54.60
CA LYS A 312 15.66 -18.41 54.46
C LYS A 312 16.12 -18.41 53.00
N ASP A 313 15.21 -18.69 52.08
CA ASP A 313 15.53 -18.82 50.66
C ASP A 313 15.22 -17.48 49.94
N TRP A 314 14.60 -16.51 50.61
CA TRP A 314 14.29 -15.19 50.05
C TRP A 314 15.55 -14.33 49.98
N VAL A 315 16.09 -14.13 48.77
CA VAL A 315 17.39 -13.47 48.56
C VAL A 315 17.29 -12.07 47.98
N ALA A 316 16.21 -11.74 47.27
CA ALA A 316 16.01 -10.41 46.68
C ALA A 316 14.54 -10.02 46.53
N THR A 317 14.29 -8.75 46.23
CA THR A 317 12.97 -8.25 45.80
C THR A 317 13.10 -7.51 44.49
N LEU A 318 12.27 -7.84 43.51
CA LEU A 318 12.27 -7.22 42.20
C LEU A 318 11.61 -5.83 42.26
N LYS A 319 12.23 -4.82 41.65
CA LYS A 319 11.73 -3.45 41.55
C LYS A 319 11.96 -2.86 40.16
N ASN A 320 11.42 -1.67 39.91
CA ASN A 320 11.67 -0.87 38.71
C ASN A 320 11.42 -1.67 37.41
N VAL A 321 10.38 -2.51 37.43
CA VAL A 321 10.06 -3.42 36.33
C VAL A 321 9.50 -2.64 35.15
N HIS A 322 10.08 -2.89 33.98
CA HIS A 322 9.68 -2.26 32.73
C HIS A 322 9.85 -3.23 31.55
N VAL A 323 9.34 -2.84 30.38
CA VAL A 323 9.50 -3.60 29.14
C VAL A 323 10.42 -2.85 28.20
N ASP A 324 11.43 -3.54 27.67
CA ASP A 324 12.40 -2.94 26.77
C ASP A 324 11.92 -2.87 25.30
N LYS A 325 12.74 -2.29 24.43
CA LYS A 325 12.43 -2.16 22.99
C LYS A 325 12.30 -3.50 22.25
N THR A 326 12.78 -4.59 22.84
CA THR A 326 12.70 -5.96 22.29
C THR A 326 11.52 -6.75 22.86
N GLY A 327 10.74 -6.17 23.78
CA GLY A 327 9.58 -6.79 24.42
C GLY A 327 9.92 -7.65 25.64
N GLN A 328 11.16 -7.57 26.15
CA GLN A 328 11.62 -8.30 27.33
C GLN A 328 11.20 -7.58 28.60
N ILE A 329 10.80 -8.33 29.62
CA ILE A 329 10.56 -7.78 30.96
C ILE A 329 11.90 -7.70 31.69
N ILE A 330 12.32 -6.49 32.05
CA ILE A 330 13.54 -6.20 32.80
C ILE A 330 13.16 -5.65 34.17
N GLY A 331 13.93 -5.98 35.21
CA GLY A 331 13.80 -5.36 36.53
C GLY A 331 15.10 -5.31 37.31
N GLU A 332 15.05 -4.65 38.45
CA GLU A 332 16.15 -4.51 39.41
C GLU A 332 15.92 -5.46 40.60
N ALA A 333 16.71 -6.51 40.69
CA ALA A 333 16.71 -7.42 41.83
C ALA A 333 17.50 -6.78 42.99
N VAL A 334 16.80 -6.22 43.98
CA VAL A 334 17.43 -5.67 45.19
C VAL A 334 17.82 -6.82 46.11
N VAL A 335 19.10 -7.19 46.12
CA VAL A 335 19.60 -8.38 46.83
C VAL A 335 19.85 -8.06 48.30
N VAL A 336 19.20 -8.79 49.19
CA VAL A 336 19.25 -8.55 50.65
C VAL A 336 20.15 -9.53 51.41
N GLU A 337 20.45 -10.68 50.81
CA GLU A 337 21.24 -11.74 51.46
C GLU A 337 22.75 -11.65 51.13
N PRO A 338 23.65 -11.47 52.13
CA PRO A 338 25.09 -11.27 51.89
C PRO A 338 25.78 -12.43 51.15
N TRP A 339 25.32 -13.67 51.36
CA TRP A 339 25.87 -14.83 50.67
C TRP A 339 25.54 -14.81 49.17
N MET A 340 24.35 -14.33 48.81
CA MET A 340 23.91 -14.19 47.42
C MET A 340 24.62 -13.02 46.75
N GLN A 341 24.79 -11.91 47.47
CA GLN A 341 25.63 -10.78 47.04
C GLN A 341 27.06 -11.23 46.72
N ALA A 342 27.69 -12.02 47.59
CA ALA A 342 29.03 -12.58 47.36
C ALA A 342 29.06 -13.56 46.18
N LYS A 343 28.02 -14.39 46.00
CA LYS A 343 27.88 -15.31 44.86
C LYS A 343 27.80 -14.55 43.53
N LEU A 344 26.98 -13.51 43.44
CA LEU A 344 26.84 -12.68 42.24
C LEU A 344 28.13 -11.89 41.94
N ALA A 345 28.81 -11.37 42.96
CA ALA A 345 30.14 -10.76 42.80
C ALA A 345 31.16 -11.76 42.23
N ALA A 346 31.23 -12.97 42.78
CA ALA A 346 32.15 -14.01 42.31
C ALA A 346 31.84 -14.52 40.89
N LEU A 347 30.58 -14.44 40.44
CA LEU A 347 30.20 -14.70 39.04
C LEU A 347 30.57 -13.52 38.14
N ARG A 348 30.34 -12.28 38.56
CA ARG A 348 30.75 -11.05 37.84
C ARG A 348 32.25 -11.05 37.57
N ASP A 349 33.06 -11.27 38.59
CA ASP A 349 34.52 -11.20 38.50
C ASP A 349 35.13 -12.30 37.59
N LYS A 350 34.33 -13.29 37.23
CA LYS A 350 34.68 -14.38 36.29
C LYS A 350 34.01 -14.25 34.92
N ASN A 351 33.25 -13.17 34.67
CA ASN A 351 32.38 -13.00 33.50
C ASN A 351 31.32 -14.11 33.33
N MET A 352 30.86 -14.69 34.44
CA MET A 352 29.88 -15.79 34.50
C MET A 352 28.50 -15.35 35.05
N LEU A 353 28.17 -14.05 35.04
CA LEU A 353 26.88 -13.55 35.57
C LEU A 353 25.66 -14.19 34.88
N GLN A 354 25.75 -14.41 33.57
CA GLN A 354 24.66 -14.94 32.74
C GLN A 354 24.40 -16.43 32.97
N GLU A 355 25.33 -17.14 33.60
CA GLU A 355 25.14 -18.51 34.11
C GLU A 355 24.18 -18.55 35.31
N MET A 356 23.83 -17.39 35.89
CA MET A 356 22.73 -17.25 36.84
C MET A 356 21.45 -16.94 36.07
N GLY A 357 20.59 -17.95 35.96
CA GLY A 357 19.27 -17.85 35.36
C GLY A 357 18.25 -17.18 36.28
N ILE A 358 17.19 -16.66 35.67
CA ILE A 358 16.00 -16.15 36.33
C ILE A 358 14.77 -16.88 35.80
N SER A 359 13.96 -17.46 36.68
CA SER A 359 12.74 -18.20 36.32
C SER A 359 11.52 -17.68 37.06
N ILE A 360 10.41 -17.51 36.32
CA ILE A 360 9.14 -17.10 36.90
C ILE A 360 8.42 -18.32 37.49
N ASN A 361 7.82 -18.17 38.68
CA ASN A 361 6.69 -19.01 39.08
C ASN A 361 5.44 -18.16 38.96
N ALA A 362 4.65 -18.41 37.93
CA ALA A 362 3.42 -17.67 37.67
C ALA A 362 2.24 -18.58 37.37
N VAL A 363 1.05 -18.02 37.53
CA VAL A 363 -0.22 -18.65 37.19
C VAL A 363 -0.84 -17.83 36.08
N GLY A 364 -1.09 -18.46 34.94
CA GLY A 364 -1.67 -17.82 33.75
C GLY A 364 -2.82 -18.62 33.15
N THR A 365 -3.44 -18.05 32.12
CA THR A 365 -4.31 -18.78 31.20
C THR A 365 -3.64 -18.92 29.84
N ALA A 366 -3.89 -20.06 29.20
CA ALA A 366 -3.32 -20.38 27.90
C ALA A 366 -4.37 -21.03 26.98
N SER A 367 -4.19 -20.85 25.68
CA SER A 367 -4.93 -21.54 24.62
C SER A 367 -4.00 -22.49 23.87
N LYS A 368 -4.56 -23.55 23.26
CA LYS A 368 -3.78 -24.37 22.32
C LYS A 368 -3.50 -23.56 21.07
N GLY A 369 -2.29 -23.65 20.54
CA GLY A 369 -1.93 -22.99 19.29
C GLY A 369 -0.80 -23.72 18.57
N GLU A 370 -0.45 -23.19 17.41
CA GLU A 370 0.68 -23.65 16.62
C GLU A 370 1.56 -22.44 16.33
N ILE A 371 2.86 -22.55 16.62
CA ILE A 371 3.88 -21.54 16.40
C ILE A 371 5.06 -22.28 15.76
N GLU A 372 5.56 -21.78 14.63
CA GLU A 372 6.69 -22.40 13.89
C GLU A 372 6.47 -23.90 13.54
N GLY A 373 5.19 -24.30 13.35
CA GLY A 373 4.80 -25.70 13.09
C GLY A 373 4.74 -26.59 14.34
N ALA A 374 5.11 -26.07 15.52
CA ALA A 374 5.05 -26.79 16.78
C ALA A 374 3.74 -26.49 17.54
N LYS A 375 3.09 -27.54 18.06
CA LYS A 375 1.91 -27.41 18.93
C LYS A 375 2.34 -26.94 20.31
N THR A 376 1.88 -25.76 20.70
CA THR A 376 2.30 -25.08 21.93
C THR A 376 1.10 -24.55 22.71
N ASN A 377 1.28 -24.22 24.00
CA ASN A 377 0.30 -23.51 24.80
C ASN A 377 0.62 -22.01 24.73
N VAL A 378 -0.16 -21.27 23.95
CA VAL A 378 0.02 -19.82 23.81
C VAL A 378 -0.55 -19.14 25.04
N ILE A 379 0.28 -18.39 25.76
CA ILE A 379 -0.15 -17.66 26.96
C ILE A 379 -1.06 -16.49 26.54
N GLU A 380 -2.27 -16.45 27.10
CA GLU A 380 -3.27 -15.39 26.86
C GLU A 380 -3.15 -14.28 27.91
N ARG A 381 -2.83 -14.66 29.14
CA ARG A 381 -2.73 -13.77 30.31
C ARG A 381 -1.92 -14.38 31.45
N ILE A 382 -1.06 -13.56 32.06
CA ILE A 382 -0.52 -13.81 33.39
C ILE A 382 -1.57 -13.30 34.40
N VAL A 383 -2.05 -14.18 35.28
CA VAL A 383 -3.11 -13.86 36.25
C VAL A 383 -2.50 -13.48 37.60
N ARG A 384 -1.37 -14.11 37.98
CA ARG A 384 -0.64 -13.83 39.22
C ARG A 384 0.79 -14.34 39.12
N VAL A 385 1.77 -13.54 39.52
CA VAL A 385 3.14 -14.00 39.78
C VAL A 385 3.25 -14.41 41.25
N ARG A 386 3.89 -15.55 41.54
CA ARG A 386 4.16 -16.02 42.91
C ARG A 386 5.56 -15.61 43.36
N SER A 387 6.55 -15.85 42.49
CA SER A 387 7.95 -15.51 42.70
C SER A 387 8.70 -15.38 41.37
N VAL A 388 9.90 -14.80 41.43
CA VAL A 388 10.86 -14.71 40.32
C VAL A 388 12.20 -15.19 40.87
N ASP A 389 12.56 -16.44 40.65
CA ASP A 389 13.61 -17.11 41.41
C ASP A 389 14.93 -17.16 40.64
N PHE A 390 16.03 -17.04 41.37
CA PHE A 390 17.37 -17.29 40.85
C PHE A 390 17.57 -18.80 40.72
N VAL A 391 17.92 -19.25 39.52
CA VAL A 391 18.03 -20.68 39.18
C VAL A 391 19.31 -20.93 38.37
N THR A 392 19.74 -22.19 38.27
CA THR A 392 20.82 -22.57 37.36
C THR A 392 20.39 -22.49 35.89
N GLU A 393 19.13 -22.82 35.57
CA GLU A 393 18.66 -22.98 34.20
C GLU A 393 17.30 -22.28 33.99
N PRO A 394 17.21 -21.19 33.20
CA PRO A 394 16.01 -20.35 33.08
C PRO A 394 15.20 -20.59 31.80
N GLY A 395 13.87 -20.68 31.91
CA GLY A 395 13.06 -21.27 30.84
C GLY A 395 12.33 -20.39 29.85
N ALA A 396 12.31 -19.10 30.13
CA ALA A 396 11.81 -18.10 29.20
C ALA A 396 12.89 -17.01 29.02
N GLY A 397 14.16 -17.44 29.05
CA GLY A 397 15.32 -16.59 28.79
C GLY A 397 15.63 -15.54 29.84
N GLY A 398 15.14 -15.69 31.08
CA GLY A 398 15.50 -14.79 32.18
C GLY A 398 16.94 -15.01 32.65
N GLU A 399 17.69 -13.94 32.91
CA GLU A 399 19.14 -14.00 33.18
C GLU A 399 19.58 -12.83 34.06
N VAL A 400 20.69 -12.98 34.80
CA VAL A 400 21.35 -11.83 35.43
C VAL A 400 22.28 -11.15 34.43
N ARG A 401 21.99 -9.90 34.07
CA ARG A 401 22.83 -9.11 33.16
C ARG A 401 23.98 -8.41 33.87
N MET A 402 23.73 -7.92 35.08
CA MET A 402 24.61 -7.03 35.83
C MET A 402 24.50 -7.26 37.32
N TYR A 403 25.55 -6.88 38.03
CA TYR A 403 25.57 -6.79 39.48
C TYR A 403 26.72 -5.90 39.95
N GLU A 404 26.49 -4.92 40.83
CA GLU A 404 27.55 -4.17 41.51
C GLU A 404 27.55 -4.48 43.01
N ALA A 405 28.69 -4.90 43.55
CA ALA A 405 28.90 -5.09 44.99
C ALA A 405 29.38 -3.79 45.67
N GLU A 406 29.19 -3.65 46.99
CA GLU A 406 29.60 -2.43 47.72
C GLU A 406 31.12 -2.24 47.83
N ASP A 407 31.90 -3.31 47.92
CA ASP A 407 33.35 -3.25 48.06
C ASP A 407 34.10 -3.41 46.73
N ALA A 408 34.57 -2.28 46.22
CA ALA A 408 35.87 -2.19 45.57
C ALA A 408 36.57 -0.97 46.16
N ASP A 409 37.84 -1.11 46.59
CA ASP A 409 38.68 0.01 47.01
C ASP A 409 38.66 1.07 45.90
N LEU A 410 37.93 2.16 46.12
CA LEU A 410 37.95 3.34 45.27
C LEU A 410 39.31 4.00 45.45
N ILE A 411 40.31 3.52 44.70
CA ILE A 411 41.49 4.30 44.35
C ILE A 411 40.93 5.55 43.67
N SER A 412 40.87 6.64 44.42
CA SER A 412 40.32 7.89 43.91
C SER A 412 41.13 8.36 42.70
N LEU A 413 40.54 9.20 41.84
CA LEU A 413 41.25 9.73 40.69
C LEU A 413 42.53 10.49 41.11
N GLU A 414 42.56 11.06 42.31
CA GLU A 414 43.75 11.61 42.96
C GLU A 414 44.78 10.51 43.26
N THR A 415 44.41 9.46 43.98
CA THR A 415 45.33 8.35 44.33
C THR A 415 45.87 7.61 43.10
N LEU A 416 45.08 7.48 42.02
CA LEU A 416 45.54 6.88 40.76
C LEU A 416 46.56 7.78 40.04
N LYS A 417 46.31 9.10 40.01
CA LYS A 417 47.25 10.10 39.45
C LYS A 417 48.56 10.17 40.23
N GLU A 418 48.54 10.01 41.55
CA GLU A 418 49.74 9.97 42.38
C GLU A 418 50.55 8.68 42.19
N ARG A 419 49.89 7.51 42.23
CA ARG A 419 50.59 6.21 42.22
C ARG A 419 51.02 5.76 40.83
N ARG A 420 50.26 6.08 39.76
CA ARG A 420 50.50 5.64 38.38
C ARG A 420 50.17 6.73 37.33
N PRO A 421 50.88 7.88 37.34
CA PRO A 421 50.70 8.94 36.35
C PRO A 421 51.06 8.52 34.91
N ASP A 422 51.79 7.42 34.74
CA ASP A 422 52.09 6.77 33.47
C ASP A 422 50.83 6.18 32.82
N LEU A 423 50.01 5.44 33.59
CA LEU A 423 48.79 4.81 33.09
C LEU A 423 47.71 5.84 32.80
N VAL A 424 47.55 6.86 33.65
CA VAL A 424 46.58 7.93 33.43
C VAL A 424 46.88 8.68 32.12
N LYS A 425 48.15 8.96 31.82
CA LYS A 425 48.55 9.58 30.54
C LYS A 425 48.31 8.66 29.33
N ALA A 426 48.58 7.36 29.45
CA ALA A 426 48.31 6.41 28.36
C ALA A 426 46.80 6.36 28.04
N ILE A 427 45.96 6.21 29.06
CA ILE A 427 44.49 6.20 28.93
C ILE A 427 43.99 7.54 28.37
N GLU A 428 44.49 8.69 28.86
CA GLU A 428 44.11 9.99 28.30
C GLU A 428 44.45 10.12 26.81
N VAL A 429 45.61 9.63 26.36
CA VAL A 429 46.00 9.68 24.95
C VAL A 429 45.10 8.79 24.09
N GLU A 430 44.82 7.56 24.55
CA GLU A 430 43.99 6.61 23.84
C GLU A 430 42.51 7.05 23.76
N VAL A 431 41.95 7.53 24.88
CA VAL A 431 40.59 8.08 24.94
C VAL A 431 40.48 9.36 24.11
N LYS A 432 41.46 10.28 24.15
CA LYS A 432 41.47 11.46 23.27
C LYS A 432 41.54 11.07 21.79
N ALA A 433 42.35 10.08 21.42
CA ALA A 433 42.43 9.58 20.05
C ALA A 433 41.10 8.95 19.58
N GLY A 434 40.43 8.18 20.45
CA GLY A 434 39.10 7.63 20.22
C GLY A 434 38.05 8.73 20.00
N ILE A 435 37.94 9.68 20.93
CA ILE A 435 37.00 10.81 20.86
C ILE A 435 37.25 11.65 19.61
N ILE A 436 38.52 11.98 19.26
CA ILE A 436 38.83 12.74 18.04
C ILE A 436 38.38 11.99 16.78
N LYS A 437 38.55 10.66 16.74
CA LYS A 437 38.12 9.82 15.62
C LYS A 437 36.60 9.75 15.50
N GLU A 438 35.87 9.64 16.60
CA GLU A 438 34.40 9.64 16.61
C GLU A 438 33.85 11.03 16.26
N VAL A 439 34.33 12.10 16.89
CA VAL A 439 33.92 13.48 16.58
C VAL A 439 34.15 13.81 15.11
N LYS A 440 35.31 13.43 14.54
CA LYS A 440 35.58 13.62 13.11
C LYS A 440 34.57 12.86 12.22
N LYS A 441 34.27 11.60 12.56
CA LYS A 441 33.26 10.80 11.84
C LYS A 441 31.86 11.42 11.95
N THR A 442 31.49 11.97 13.10
CA THR A 442 30.21 12.66 13.31
C THR A 442 30.13 13.94 12.48
N MET A 443 31.19 14.76 12.46
CA MET A 443 31.25 15.96 11.61
C MET A 443 31.18 15.62 10.11
N GLU A 444 31.88 14.59 9.65
CA GLU A 444 31.79 14.10 8.26
C GLU A 444 30.39 13.56 7.90
N LEU A 445 29.62 13.08 8.88
CA LEU A 445 28.22 12.66 8.69
C LEU A 445 27.28 13.86 8.68
N GLU A 446 27.45 14.83 9.59
CA GLU A 446 26.66 16.07 9.63
C GLU A 446 26.82 16.89 8.34
N GLU A 447 28.04 16.99 7.80
CA GLU A 447 28.31 17.67 6.52
C GLU A 447 27.58 17.00 5.35
N LYS A 448 27.59 15.65 5.29
CA LYS A 448 26.86 14.87 4.28
C LYS A 448 25.34 14.96 4.45
N VAL A 449 24.83 14.96 5.67
CA VAL A 449 23.39 15.16 5.93
C VAL A 449 22.96 16.52 5.40
N LYS A 450 23.74 17.57 5.68
CA LYS A 450 23.47 18.92 5.19
C LYS A 450 23.53 19.03 3.66
N GLU A 451 24.48 18.37 3.02
CA GLU A 451 24.56 18.27 1.55
C GLU A 451 23.31 17.57 0.98
N LEU A 452 22.90 16.44 1.56
CA LEU A 452 21.69 15.71 1.15
C LEU A 452 20.40 16.51 1.39
N GLU A 453 20.29 17.25 2.49
CA GLU A 453 19.14 18.14 2.77
C GLU A 453 19.01 19.23 1.72
N THR A 454 20.11 19.90 1.34
CA THR A 454 20.07 20.91 0.26
C THR A 454 19.76 20.31 -1.11
N GLY A 455 20.25 19.09 -1.39
CA GLY A 455 19.88 18.33 -2.59
C GLY A 455 18.38 18.00 -2.63
N ILE A 456 17.82 17.53 -1.51
CA ILE A 456 16.38 17.23 -1.38
C ILE A 456 15.54 18.49 -1.57
N GLU A 457 15.93 19.63 -0.98
CA GLU A 457 15.21 20.90 -1.16
C GLU A 457 15.20 21.35 -2.63
N THR A 458 16.34 21.20 -3.32
CA THR A 458 16.48 21.55 -4.75
C THR A 458 15.60 20.67 -5.63
N LEU A 459 15.70 19.34 -5.48
CA LEU A 459 14.87 18.37 -6.22
C LEU A 459 13.37 18.53 -5.93
N THR A 460 13.01 18.95 -4.71
CA THR A 460 11.62 19.25 -4.33
C THR A 460 11.08 20.45 -5.10
N LYS A 461 11.87 21.52 -5.24
CA LYS A 461 11.51 22.70 -6.05
C LYS A 461 11.38 22.35 -7.54
N GLU A 462 12.34 21.63 -8.10
CA GLU A 462 12.29 21.18 -9.50
C GLU A 462 11.07 20.31 -9.79
N ARG A 463 10.74 19.37 -8.90
CA ARG A 463 9.52 18.53 -8.99
C ARG A 463 8.27 19.40 -9.01
N ASP A 464 8.16 20.38 -8.14
CA ASP A 464 6.95 21.21 -8.02
C ASP A 464 6.79 22.17 -9.20
N GLU A 465 7.89 22.71 -9.74
CA GLU A 465 7.89 23.44 -11.01
C GLU A 465 7.45 22.57 -12.20
N LEU A 466 8.00 21.36 -12.31
CA LEU A 466 7.62 20.42 -13.38
C LEU A 466 6.15 20.03 -13.27
N LYS A 467 5.66 19.80 -12.04
CA LYS A 467 4.24 19.50 -11.78
C LYS A 467 3.32 20.65 -12.17
N ALA A 468 3.71 21.90 -11.90
CA ALA A 468 2.97 23.08 -12.36
C ALA A 468 2.92 23.16 -13.90
N LYS A 469 4.08 23.01 -14.56
CA LYS A 469 4.19 23.01 -16.04
C LYS A 469 3.35 21.89 -16.69
N ILE A 470 3.31 20.70 -16.08
CA ILE A 470 2.45 19.59 -16.55
C ILE A 470 0.96 19.96 -16.42
N SER A 471 0.55 20.51 -15.28
CA SER A 471 -0.85 20.90 -15.04
C SER A 471 -1.33 22.00 -16.02
N GLU A 472 -0.47 22.97 -16.34
CA GLU A 472 -0.76 23.98 -17.37
C GLU A 472 -0.86 23.35 -18.77
N ALA A 473 0.04 22.43 -19.13
CA ALA A 473 0.00 21.72 -20.40
C ALA A 473 -1.25 20.85 -20.55
N GLU A 474 -1.65 20.11 -19.50
CA GLU A 474 -2.90 19.34 -19.46
C GLU A 474 -4.14 20.23 -19.59
N LYS A 475 -4.14 21.42 -18.98
CA LYS A 475 -5.21 22.40 -19.13
C LYS A 475 -5.27 22.96 -20.56
N ALA A 476 -4.13 23.29 -21.17
CA ALA A 476 -4.07 23.75 -22.56
C ALA A 476 -4.59 22.68 -23.53
N THR A 477 -4.22 21.41 -23.33
CA THR A 477 -4.74 20.27 -24.12
C THR A 477 -6.25 20.15 -23.98
N ARG A 478 -6.79 20.16 -22.75
CA ARG A 478 -8.25 20.06 -22.52
C ARG A 478 -9.03 21.21 -23.18
N ILE A 479 -8.51 22.44 -23.14
CA ILE A 479 -9.12 23.59 -23.84
C ILE A 479 -9.09 23.39 -25.36
N ALA A 480 -7.99 22.86 -25.92
CA ALA A 480 -7.87 22.60 -27.36
C ALA A 480 -8.82 21.49 -27.84
N GLU A 481 -8.94 20.40 -27.08
CA GLU A 481 -9.87 19.30 -27.34
C GLU A 481 -11.33 19.76 -27.25
N ALA A 482 -11.70 20.44 -26.16
CA ALA A 482 -13.03 21.01 -25.96
C ALA A 482 -13.40 21.97 -27.10
N LYS A 483 -12.48 22.88 -27.45
CA LYS A 483 -12.69 23.85 -28.55
C LYS A 483 -12.95 23.16 -29.88
N SER A 484 -12.23 22.10 -30.23
CA SER A 484 -12.45 21.34 -31.47
C SER A 484 -13.89 20.82 -31.56
N VAL A 485 -14.39 20.23 -30.48
CA VAL A 485 -15.77 19.70 -30.39
C VAL A 485 -16.82 20.83 -30.41
N ILE A 486 -16.54 21.95 -29.74
CA ILE A 486 -17.41 23.12 -29.69
C ILE A 486 -17.52 23.80 -31.07
N ASP A 487 -16.40 24.02 -31.76
CA ASP A 487 -16.37 24.61 -33.10
C ASP A 487 -17.08 23.69 -34.12
N GLU A 488 -16.95 22.36 -33.98
CA GLU A 488 -17.70 21.39 -34.79
C GLU A 488 -19.21 21.44 -34.52
N ALA A 489 -19.63 21.53 -33.25
CA ALA A 489 -21.04 21.65 -32.88
C ALA A 489 -21.68 22.96 -33.36
N ILE A 490 -20.96 24.09 -33.24
CA ILE A 490 -21.41 25.40 -33.69
C ILE A 490 -21.49 25.45 -35.23
N SER A 491 -20.48 24.94 -35.94
CA SER A 491 -20.45 24.97 -37.41
C SER A 491 -21.58 24.13 -38.03
N LYS A 492 -21.87 22.95 -37.48
CA LYS A 492 -23.00 22.08 -37.88
C LYS A 492 -24.39 22.65 -37.57
N SER A 493 -24.52 23.68 -36.73
CA SER A 493 -25.81 24.30 -36.42
C SER A 493 -26.34 25.18 -37.57
N GLU A 494 -27.66 25.23 -37.74
CA GLU A 494 -28.33 26.13 -38.70
C GLU A 494 -28.46 27.59 -38.20
N LEU A 495 -27.69 27.96 -37.17
CA LEU A 495 -27.73 29.28 -36.56
C LEU A 495 -27.17 30.38 -37.50
N PRO A 496 -27.70 31.62 -37.45
CA PRO A 496 -27.08 32.76 -38.13
C PRO A 496 -25.67 33.04 -37.61
N GLU A 497 -24.79 33.59 -38.46
CA GLU A 497 -23.39 33.87 -38.11
C GLU A 497 -23.20 34.72 -36.85
N ALA A 498 -24.10 35.67 -36.59
CA ALA A 498 -24.08 36.47 -35.35
C ALA A 498 -24.28 35.61 -34.08
N ALA A 499 -25.13 34.58 -34.16
CA ALA A 499 -25.38 33.64 -33.07
C ALA A 499 -24.25 32.62 -32.92
N LYS A 500 -23.70 32.11 -34.05
CA LYS A 500 -22.50 31.25 -34.06
C LYS A 500 -21.32 31.94 -33.39
N LYS A 501 -21.05 33.21 -33.75
CA LYS A 501 -19.99 34.02 -33.13
C LYS A 501 -20.21 34.20 -31.61
N ARG A 502 -21.45 34.47 -31.18
CA ARG A 502 -21.79 34.64 -29.76
C ARG A 502 -21.56 33.35 -28.94
N LEU A 503 -21.86 32.19 -29.52
CA LEU A 503 -21.55 30.89 -28.89
C LEU A 503 -20.04 30.64 -28.84
N ALA A 504 -19.29 30.92 -29.92
CA ALA A 504 -17.84 30.74 -29.94
C ALA A 504 -17.14 31.63 -28.88
N GLU A 505 -17.57 32.88 -28.73
CA GLU A 505 -17.08 33.78 -27.66
C GLU A 505 -17.44 33.27 -26.25
N LYS A 506 -18.65 32.74 -26.05
CA LYS A 506 -19.12 32.20 -24.75
C LYS A 506 -18.29 31.00 -24.27
N PHE A 507 -17.77 30.19 -25.18
CA PHE A 507 -17.04 28.95 -24.87
C PHE A 507 -15.51 29.03 -25.12
N ALA A 508 -14.97 30.21 -25.45
CA ALA A 508 -13.58 30.39 -25.88
C ALA A 508 -12.47 29.93 -24.91
N GLY A 509 -12.81 29.65 -23.64
CA GLY A 509 -11.90 29.13 -22.61
C GLY A 509 -12.46 27.93 -21.84
N ALA A 510 -13.44 27.21 -22.40
CA ALA A 510 -14.02 26.04 -21.76
C ALA A 510 -13.03 24.86 -21.71
N GLU A 511 -12.95 24.17 -20.57
CA GLU A 511 -12.11 22.96 -20.38
C GLU A 511 -12.85 21.65 -20.73
N SER A 512 -14.14 21.72 -21.07
CA SER A 512 -14.95 20.60 -21.57
C SER A 512 -15.98 21.11 -22.60
N ALA A 513 -16.54 20.20 -23.40
CA ALA A 513 -17.62 20.49 -24.36
C ALA A 513 -19.03 20.34 -23.74
N GLU A 514 -19.14 20.22 -22.42
CA GLU A 514 -20.42 20.07 -21.74
C GLU A 514 -21.27 21.36 -21.86
N GLY A 515 -22.59 21.20 -22.01
CA GLY A 515 -23.50 22.34 -22.17
C GLY A 515 -23.54 22.96 -23.57
N ILE A 516 -22.70 22.55 -24.52
CA ILE A 516 -22.73 23.13 -25.89
C ILE A 516 -24.03 22.77 -26.64
N VAL A 517 -24.55 21.56 -26.42
CA VAL A 517 -25.78 21.09 -27.09
C VAL A 517 -26.99 21.87 -26.56
N GLU A 518 -27.11 22.05 -25.24
CA GLU A 518 -28.14 22.91 -24.65
C GLU A 518 -27.99 24.37 -25.08
N ALA A 519 -26.76 24.88 -25.18
CA ALA A 519 -26.51 26.26 -25.61
C ALA A 519 -26.88 26.51 -27.08
N VAL A 520 -26.51 25.60 -28.00
CA VAL A 520 -26.92 25.66 -29.41
C VAL A 520 -28.45 25.58 -29.53
N LYS A 521 -29.10 24.70 -28.76
CA LYS A 521 -30.57 24.59 -28.74
C LYS A 521 -31.23 25.87 -28.23
N ALA A 522 -30.81 26.39 -27.09
CA ALA A 522 -31.36 27.62 -26.51
C ALA A 522 -31.17 28.84 -27.43
N GLU A 523 -30.03 28.93 -28.13
CA GLU A 523 -29.78 29.96 -29.13
C GLU A 523 -30.69 29.80 -30.36
N SER A 524 -30.96 28.57 -30.79
CA SER A 524 -31.90 28.25 -31.88
C SER A 524 -33.33 28.64 -31.53
N ASP A 525 -33.80 28.27 -30.34
CA ASP A 525 -35.13 28.60 -29.83
C ASP A 525 -35.31 30.13 -29.73
N TYR A 526 -34.27 30.85 -29.27
CA TYR A 526 -34.26 32.32 -29.23
C TYR A 526 -34.34 32.96 -30.63
N VAL A 527 -33.56 32.48 -31.60
CA VAL A 527 -33.59 32.98 -32.99
C VAL A 527 -34.94 32.68 -33.66
N ALA A 528 -35.55 31.52 -33.37
CA ALA A 528 -36.87 31.16 -33.88
C ALA A 528 -37.97 32.10 -33.34
N ALA A 529 -37.98 32.36 -32.02
CA ALA A 529 -38.91 33.31 -31.41
C ALA A 529 -38.77 34.73 -32.00
N LEU A 530 -37.53 35.18 -32.23
CA LEU A 530 -37.27 36.48 -32.87
C LEU A 530 -37.84 36.53 -34.30
N ARG A 531 -37.69 35.45 -35.08
CA ARG A 531 -38.26 35.35 -36.45
C ARG A 531 -39.78 35.38 -36.47
N GLU A 532 -40.47 34.80 -35.49
CA GLU A 532 -41.94 34.91 -35.41
C GLU A 532 -42.40 36.33 -35.07
N SER A 533 -41.72 37.01 -34.12
CA SER A 533 -42.03 38.41 -33.78
C SER A 533 -41.82 39.41 -34.93
N GLY A 534 -41.00 39.05 -35.93
CA GLY A 534 -40.70 39.87 -37.10
C GLY A 534 -41.69 39.77 -38.27
N LYS A 535 -42.69 38.88 -38.21
CA LYS A 535 -43.74 38.79 -39.24
C LYS A 535 -44.76 39.92 -39.05
N VAL A 536 -44.72 40.92 -39.92
CA VAL A 536 -45.78 41.93 -40.02
C VAL A 536 -47.07 41.27 -40.51
N THR A 537 -47.98 40.95 -39.59
CA THR A 537 -49.36 40.57 -39.89
C THR A 537 -50.23 41.83 -39.84
N GLY A 538 -50.91 42.17 -40.95
CA GLY A 538 -51.88 43.28 -40.97
C GLY A 538 -51.60 44.45 -41.92
N MET A 539 -50.88 44.28 -43.04
CA MET A 539 -51.07 45.18 -44.18
C MET A 539 -52.26 44.71 -45.00
N GLY A 540 -53.38 45.43 -44.86
CA GLY A 540 -54.68 45.03 -45.39
C GLY A 540 -54.83 45.22 -46.89
N GLY A 541 -55.47 44.24 -47.54
CA GLY A 541 -56.13 44.38 -48.83
C GLY A 541 -57.61 44.06 -48.67
N SER A 542 -58.39 44.98 -48.10
CA SER A 542 -59.85 44.89 -48.13
C SER A 542 -60.33 45.17 -49.55
N LYS A 543 -61.12 44.26 -50.12
CA LYS A 543 -61.85 44.53 -51.37
C LYS A 543 -62.83 45.68 -51.13
N PRO A 544 -62.99 46.64 -52.05
CA PRO A 544 -64.00 47.68 -51.93
C PRO A 544 -65.39 47.06 -51.80
N ASP A 545 -66.19 47.58 -50.87
CA ASP A 545 -67.63 47.30 -50.78
C ASP A 545 -68.33 48.63 -51.08
N PRO A 546 -68.72 48.87 -52.35
CA PRO A 546 -69.20 50.18 -52.79
C PRO A 546 -70.40 50.68 -51.99
N GLU A 547 -71.23 49.77 -51.47
CA GLU A 547 -72.47 50.11 -50.77
C GLU A 547 -72.17 50.51 -49.31
N ALA A 548 -71.22 49.83 -48.66
CA ALA A 548 -70.73 50.22 -47.34
C ALA A 548 -69.89 51.51 -47.37
N ASP A 549 -69.00 51.63 -48.36
CA ASP A 549 -68.10 52.79 -48.53
C ASP A 549 -68.90 54.05 -48.88
N HIS A 550 -69.88 53.96 -49.78
CA HIS A 550 -70.77 55.08 -50.11
C HIS A 550 -71.60 55.53 -48.90
N LYS A 551 -72.14 54.59 -48.12
CA LYS A 551 -72.92 54.90 -46.90
C LYS A 551 -72.08 55.57 -45.82
N ALA A 552 -70.80 55.18 -45.68
CA ALA A 552 -69.85 55.84 -44.78
C ALA A 552 -69.52 57.28 -45.26
N LEU A 553 -69.43 57.50 -46.57
CA LEU A 553 -69.27 58.83 -47.19
C LEU A 553 -70.49 59.73 -46.95
N VAL A 554 -71.71 59.20 -47.10
CA VAL A 554 -72.96 59.91 -46.77
C VAL A 554 -72.97 60.34 -45.30
N GLU A 555 -72.68 59.43 -44.36
CA GLU A 555 -72.55 59.75 -42.92
C GLU A 555 -71.49 60.83 -42.65
N ALA A 556 -70.35 60.78 -43.34
CA ALA A 556 -69.30 61.78 -43.20
C ALA A 556 -69.76 63.17 -43.66
N PHE A 557 -70.47 63.27 -44.80
CA PHE A 557 -71.02 64.54 -45.26
C PHE A 557 -72.13 65.08 -44.34
N LYS A 558 -73.02 64.23 -43.82
CA LYS A 558 -73.99 64.63 -42.78
C LYS A 558 -73.30 65.20 -41.53
N ARG A 559 -72.18 64.62 -41.09
CA ARG A 559 -71.37 65.15 -39.98
C ARG A 559 -70.70 66.51 -40.27
N THR A 560 -70.54 66.88 -41.54
CA THR A 560 -70.11 68.25 -41.93
C THR A 560 -71.25 69.28 -41.95
N GLY A 561 -72.47 68.88 -41.57
CA GLY A 561 -73.63 69.77 -41.45
C GLY A 561 -74.50 69.87 -42.71
N MET A 562 -74.24 69.04 -43.74
CA MET A 562 -75.09 68.94 -44.92
C MET A 562 -76.42 68.26 -44.58
N SER A 563 -77.52 68.70 -45.20
CA SER A 563 -78.80 68.00 -45.08
C SER A 563 -78.74 66.63 -45.77
N ASP A 564 -79.66 65.72 -45.40
CA ASP A 564 -79.67 64.36 -45.91
C ASP A 564 -79.64 64.26 -47.45
N LYS A 565 -80.36 65.14 -48.16
CA LYS A 565 -80.33 65.17 -49.63
C LYS A 565 -79.01 65.69 -50.21
N GLU A 566 -78.35 66.64 -49.54
CA GLU A 566 -77.09 67.20 -50.00
C GLU A 566 -75.94 66.22 -49.77
N ALA A 567 -75.94 65.51 -48.63
CA ALA A 567 -74.98 64.47 -48.32
C ALA A 567 -75.07 63.27 -49.29
N GLU A 568 -76.29 62.84 -49.66
CA GLU A 568 -76.49 61.76 -50.65
C GLU A 568 -75.94 62.18 -52.03
N ILE A 569 -76.21 63.41 -52.48
CA ILE A 569 -75.72 63.94 -53.76
C ILE A 569 -74.20 64.10 -53.75
N ALA A 570 -73.63 64.58 -52.64
CA ALA A 570 -72.18 64.74 -52.49
C ALA A 570 -71.42 63.40 -52.47
N ALA A 571 -72.01 62.37 -51.86
CA ALA A 571 -71.46 61.01 -51.86
C ALA A 571 -71.64 60.29 -53.21
N ALA A 572 -72.67 60.60 -53.99
CA ALA A 572 -72.91 60.02 -55.31
C ALA A 572 -72.08 60.68 -56.43
N GLY A 573 -71.43 61.82 -56.15
CA GLY A 573 -70.51 62.51 -57.05
C GLY A 573 -69.05 62.09 -56.93
N ARG A 574 -68.74 61.01 -56.20
CA ARG A 574 -67.41 60.43 -56.02
C ARG A 574 -67.40 58.94 -56.35
#